data_AF-A0AAX3YS16-F1
#
_entry.id   AF-A0AAX3YS16-F1
#
_cell.length_a   1.000
_cell.length_b   1.000
_cell.length_c   1.000
_cell.angle_alpha   90.00
_cell.angle_beta   90.00
_cell.angle_gamma   90.00
#
_symmetry.space_group_name_H-M   'P 1'
#
loop_
_entity.id
_entity.type
_entity.pdbx_description
1 polymer ?
#
loop_
_entity_poly.entity_id
_entity_poly.type
_entity_poly.pdbx_seq_one_letter_code
_entity_poly.pdbx_strand_id
1 'polypeptide(L)'
;MTGTSDTNACAESAPTQPVSPTNIRSSIHGGTHIPQSPEVDTWEASVHAATHAINKLHEYNRDTGQRGRSFTLPTTPGREATIPVWSGRTEWLRQLRHHITHTTTGQAALTAHSISIERLMAVATAHAQFADSTTGRGVTASRQLIAHHAGVSLSVVNRARRVLKTLSMGVELERGRTLRTHEYLAAELHHGGQQHQAASVWALSSPKHIVDATPPPPQRPPRPCRTRAARRLARHRTRPQQPTTAASTPRPQATGADTLSPSTYVPSHTLSLRSTHQRAHARPTTPTPQPRPFHLQRAAATLIARSPVLAQGHIGNICDTIQAAGIDTTRWTGHDIAQTLDRDTHERGWTWPTADRISSPVALLRWRLTHIDWTGPSPSQHRAAADARRRREQQAQRTAIHRRNAMRATPEQREAALAQIRRALRHTAHRRVDVR
;
A
#
# COMPACT_ATOMS: atom_id res chain seq x y z
N MET A 1 38.50 -40.78 -13.82
CA MET A 1 39.14 -40.14 -12.63
C MET A 1 38.68 -38.69 -12.55
N THR A 2 38.86 -38.03 -11.39
CA THR A 2 38.91 -36.56 -11.14
C THR A 2 38.54 -35.63 -12.32
N GLY A 3 37.59 -34.70 -12.22
CA GLY A 3 37.22 -33.83 -11.08
C GLY A 3 37.69 -32.38 -11.39
N THR A 4 37.03 -31.29 -11.01
CA THR A 4 35.87 -31.10 -10.10
C THR A 4 35.26 -29.69 -10.28
N SER A 5 33.97 -29.53 -9.92
CA SER A 5 33.36 -28.33 -9.26
C SER A 5 33.31 -26.96 -9.98
N ASP A 6 32.12 -26.37 -10.21
CA ASP A 6 31.25 -25.54 -9.33
C ASP A 6 31.58 -24.02 -9.43
N THR A 7 30.71 -23.02 -9.21
CA THR A 7 29.34 -22.98 -8.66
C THR A 7 28.45 -21.88 -9.31
N ASN A 8 27.15 -21.84 -8.98
CA ASN A 8 26.15 -20.84 -9.42
C ASN A 8 26.36 -19.40 -8.91
N ALA A 9 25.81 -18.41 -9.62
CA ALA A 9 24.81 -17.45 -9.06
C ALA A 9 24.10 -16.55 -10.10
N CYS A 10 22.85 -16.17 -9.79
CA CYS A 10 22.07 -14.99 -10.24
C CYS A 10 22.03 -14.57 -11.72
N ALA A 11 20.86 -14.68 -12.35
CA ALA A 11 20.52 -13.93 -13.57
C ALA A 11 20.04 -12.51 -13.26
N GLU A 12 20.59 -11.53 -13.96
CA GLU A 12 20.36 -10.09 -13.78
C GLU A 12 19.06 -9.59 -14.48
N SER A 13 18.62 -8.37 -14.16
CA SER A 13 17.46 -7.75 -14.83
C SER A 13 17.82 -7.13 -16.18
N ALA A 14 17.01 -7.44 -17.21
CA ALA A 14 17.19 -6.90 -18.56
C ALA A 14 17.07 -5.35 -18.62
N PRO A 15 17.72 -4.69 -19.61
CA PRO A 15 18.42 -3.45 -19.34
C PRO A 15 17.62 -2.16 -19.54
N THR A 16 17.99 -1.14 -18.75
CA THR A 16 17.67 0.27 -19.03
C THR A 16 18.51 0.77 -20.20
N GLN A 17 17.91 1.43 -21.19
CA GLN A 17 18.68 2.03 -22.29
C GLN A 17 19.61 3.16 -21.77
N PRO A 18 20.86 3.26 -22.27
CA PRO A 18 21.79 4.27 -21.80
C PRO A 18 21.36 5.68 -22.20
N VAL A 19 21.44 6.61 -21.25
CA VAL A 19 21.41 8.05 -21.55
C VAL A 19 22.71 8.38 -22.30
N SER A 20 22.60 9.06 -23.44
CA SER A 20 23.77 9.47 -24.22
C SER A 20 24.64 10.43 -23.39
N PRO A 21 25.90 10.10 -23.06
CA PRO A 21 26.77 11.02 -22.35
C PRO A 21 27.15 12.18 -23.27
N THR A 22 27.13 13.41 -22.72
CA THR A 22 27.70 14.58 -23.40
C THR A 22 29.17 14.30 -23.73
N ASN A 23 29.59 14.68 -24.94
CA ASN A 23 30.89 14.30 -25.51
C ASN A 23 32.07 14.98 -24.81
N ILE A 24 32.48 14.47 -23.66
CA ILE A 24 33.76 14.80 -23.02
C ILE A 24 34.87 14.05 -23.78
N ARG A 25 35.46 14.75 -24.75
CA ARG A 25 36.58 14.26 -25.54
C ARG A 25 37.83 14.12 -24.66
N SER A 26 38.00 12.96 -24.04
CA SER A 26 39.18 12.63 -23.23
C SER A 26 40.46 12.82 -24.05
N SER A 27 41.27 13.80 -23.67
CA SER A 27 42.61 13.97 -24.22
C SER A 27 43.55 13.03 -23.48
N ILE A 28 43.95 11.94 -24.14
CA ILE A 28 44.86 10.95 -23.56
C ILE A 28 46.28 11.53 -23.57
N HIS A 29 46.59 12.33 -22.55
CA HIS A 29 47.93 12.68 -22.09
C HIS A 29 47.97 12.44 -20.57
N GLY A 30 48.02 11.17 -20.20
CA GLY A 30 47.97 10.70 -18.82
C GLY A 30 49.27 10.94 -18.06
N GLY A 31 49.55 12.19 -17.69
CA GLY A 31 50.40 12.45 -16.54
C GLY A 31 49.66 12.04 -15.27
N THR A 32 50.26 11.17 -14.45
CA THR A 32 49.64 10.68 -13.20
C THR A 32 49.64 11.77 -12.13
N HIS A 33 48.75 12.75 -12.26
CA HIS A 33 48.57 13.80 -11.27
C HIS A 33 47.92 13.22 -10.01
N ILE A 34 48.76 12.82 -9.05
CA ILE A 34 48.34 12.56 -7.68
C ILE A 34 47.76 13.89 -7.17
N PRO A 35 46.47 13.96 -6.77
CA PRO A 35 45.89 15.20 -6.29
C PRO A 35 46.67 15.68 -5.07
N GLN A 36 47.01 16.97 -5.05
CA GLN A 36 47.83 17.54 -3.99
C GLN A 36 47.00 17.59 -2.70
N SER A 37 47.63 17.48 -1.53
CA SER A 37 46.93 17.51 -0.23
C SER A 37 45.83 18.60 -0.14
N PRO A 38 46.06 19.88 -0.48
CA PRO A 38 45.00 20.90 -0.45
C PRO A 38 43.82 20.61 -1.40
N GLU A 39 44.02 19.95 -2.53
CA GLU A 39 42.92 19.53 -3.42
C GLU A 39 42.07 18.44 -2.74
N VAL A 40 42.72 17.47 -2.08
CA VAL A 40 42.04 16.43 -1.28
C VAL A 40 41.28 17.06 -0.11
N ASP A 41 41.92 17.98 0.64
CA ASP A 41 41.30 18.71 1.76
C ASP A 41 40.04 19.48 1.31
N THR A 42 40.09 20.16 0.16
CA THR A 42 38.89 20.86 -0.38
C THR A 42 37.80 19.90 -0.86
N TRP A 43 38.15 18.71 -1.36
CA TRP A 43 37.18 17.68 -1.72
C TRP A 43 36.52 17.08 -0.47
N GLU A 44 37.28 16.71 0.56
CA GLU A 44 36.75 16.19 1.82
C GLU A 44 35.87 17.22 2.52
N ALA A 45 36.29 18.48 2.59
CA ALA A 45 35.48 19.58 3.11
C ALA A 45 34.15 19.75 2.33
N SER A 46 34.18 19.57 1.01
CA SER A 46 32.97 19.61 0.17
C SER A 46 32.03 18.43 0.42
N VAL A 47 32.56 17.21 0.59
CA VAL A 47 31.77 16.01 0.92
C VAL A 47 31.17 16.12 2.32
N HIS A 48 31.93 16.62 3.31
CA HIS A 48 31.43 16.88 4.65
C HIS A 48 30.32 17.96 4.65
N ALA A 49 30.49 19.06 3.90
CA ALA A 49 29.48 20.10 3.77
C ALA A 49 28.19 19.57 3.12
N ALA A 50 28.29 18.76 2.06
CA ALA A 50 27.15 18.13 1.41
C ALA A 50 26.42 17.14 2.35
N THR A 51 27.17 16.29 3.06
CA THR A 51 26.63 15.33 4.03
C THR A 51 25.90 16.04 5.18
N HIS A 52 26.49 17.11 5.72
CA HIS A 52 25.87 17.94 6.76
C HIS A 52 24.60 18.64 6.26
N ALA A 53 24.56 19.09 5.00
CA ALA A 53 23.35 19.65 4.40
C ALA A 53 22.23 18.61 4.24
N ILE A 54 22.54 17.38 3.81
CA ILE A 54 21.59 16.26 3.74
C ILE A 54 21.05 15.90 5.13
N ASN A 55 21.92 15.82 6.14
CA ASN A 55 21.51 15.55 7.52
C ASN A 55 20.53 16.62 8.07
N LYS A 56 20.77 17.91 7.78
CA LYS A 56 19.85 19.00 8.11
C LYS A 56 18.49 18.89 7.41
N LEU A 57 18.44 18.37 6.19
CA LEU A 57 17.18 18.11 5.49
C LEU A 57 16.42 16.90 6.08
N HIS A 58 17.13 15.87 6.54
CA HIS A 58 16.52 14.77 7.29
C HIS A 58 15.95 15.23 8.64
N GLU A 59 16.67 16.09 9.36
CA GLU A 59 16.23 16.72 10.60
C GLU A 59 14.99 17.59 10.39
N TYR A 60 15.05 18.52 9.45
CA TYR A 60 13.90 19.34 9.04
C TYR A 60 12.65 18.51 8.65
N ASN A 61 12.83 17.41 7.91
CA ASN A 61 11.73 16.50 7.57
C ASN A 61 11.13 15.78 8.79
N ARG A 62 11.96 15.45 9.79
CA ARG A 62 11.54 14.83 11.06
C ARG A 62 10.75 15.82 11.92
N ASP A 63 11.30 17.01 12.11
CA ASP A 63 10.78 18.04 13.01
C ASP A 63 9.48 18.65 12.48
N THR A 64 9.38 18.79 11.15
CA THR A 64 8.14 19.22 10.48
C THR A 64 7.13 18.08 10.27
N GLY A 65 7.44 16.87 10.76
CA GLY A 65 6.51 15.75 10.84
C GLY A 65 6.09 15.17 9.49
N GLN A 66 6.95 15.22 8.47
CA GLN A 66 6.66 14.78 7.10
C GLN A 66 6.33 13.29 7.05
N ARG A 67 5.28 12.92 6.28
CA ARG A 67 4.74 11.55 6.20
C ARG A 67 4.19 11.26 4.81
N GLY A 68 4.25 10.00 4.39
CA GLY A 68 3.57 9.49 3.20
C GLY A 68 4.37 9.68 1.91
N ARG A 69 3.71 10.06 0.81
CA ARG A 69 4.27 10.09 -0.55
C ARG A 69 4.30 11.48 -1.19
N SER A 70 4.24 12.53 -0.38
CA SER A 70 4.18 13.93 -0.80
C SER A 70 4.66 14.80 0.34
N PHE A 71 5.39 15.88 0.04
CA PHE A 71 5.80 16.85 1.06
C PHE A 71 4.65 17.79 1.43
N THR A 72 4.55 18.15 2.70
CA THR A 72 3.47 18.98 3.26
C THR A 72 4.06 20.28 3.82
N LEU A 73 3.31 21.39 3.75
CA LEU A 73 3.81 22.66 4.31
C LEU A 73 3.91 22.54 5.84
N PRO A 74 5.06 22.86 6.46
CA PRO A 74 5.18 22.90 7.91
C PRO A 74 4.19 23.91 8.51
N THR A 75 3.35 23.45 9.43
CA THR A 75 2.40 24.29 10.18
C THR A 75 3.12 25.00 11.32
N THR A 76 2.79 26.27 11.57
CA THR A 76 3.31 26.97 12.76
C THR A 76 2.98 26.19 14.04
N PRO A 77 3.97 25.85 14.89
CA PRO A 77 3.71 25.20 16.18
C PRO A 77 2.73 25.99 17.05
N GLY A 78 1.96 25.30 17.89
CA GLY A 78 0.93 25.89 18.75
C GLY A 78 -0.35 26.36 18.03
N ARG A 79 -0.28 26.77 16.75
CA ARG A 79 -1.43 27.25 15.97
C ARG A 79 -2.53 26.20 15.79
N GLU A 80 -2.18 24.92 15.86
CA GLU A 80 -3.15 23.82 15.89
C GLU A 80 -3.88 23.71 17.25
N ALA A 81 -3.21 24.00 18.37
CA ALA A 81 -3.74 23.77 19.72
C ALA A 81 -4.96 24.64 20.06
N THR A 82 -5.06 25.84 19.49
CA THR A 82 -6.21 26.74 19.63
C THR A 82 -7.47 26.22 18.92
N ILE A 83 -7.32 25.32 17.94
CA ILE A 83 -8.42 24.82 17.11
C ILE A 83 -9.06 23.59 17.78
N PRO A 84 -10.38 23.59 18.05
CA PRO A 84 -11.09 22.42 18.57
C PRO A 84 -10.89 21.19 17.68
N VAL A 85 -10.62 20.05 18.29
CA VAL A 85 -10.63 18.74 17.61
C VAL A 85 -12.05 18.43 17.13
N TRP A 86 -12.18 17.83 15.95
CA TRP A 86 -13.49 17.45 15.43
C TRP A 86 -14.16 16.34 16.25
N SER A 87 -15.48 16.25 16.16
CA SER A 87 -16.29 15.18 16.77
C SER A 87 -16.15 13.80 16.09
N GLY A 88 -15.21 13.64 15.17
CA GLY A 88 -15.05 12.46 14.31
C GLY A 88 -15.88 12.55 13.02
N ARG A 89 -15.38 11.93 11.94
CA ARG A 89 -15.87 12.11 10.55
C ARG A 89 -17.40 12.12 10.38
N THR A 90 -18.09 11.12 10.90
CA THR A 90 -19.54 10.96 10.70
C THR A 90 -20.33 12.05 11.44
N GLU A 91 -19.88 12.39 12.64
CA GLU A 91 -20.55 13.36 13.52
C GLU A 91 -20.27 14.80 13.06
N TRP A 92 -19.04 15.11 12.64
CA TRP A 92 -18.68 16.38 12.01
C TRP A 92 -19.49 16.65 10.74
N LEU A 93 -19.71 15.62 9.90
CA LEU A 93 -20.59 15.74 8.72
C LEU A 93 -22.06 15.94 9.11
N ARG A 94 -22.54 15.31 10.19
CA ARG A 94 -23.90 15.46 10.72
C ARG A 94 -24.13 16.87 11.26
N GLN A 95 -23.17 17.38 12.05
CA GLN A 95 -23.12 18.73 12.60
C GLN A 95 -23.11 19.78 11.48
N LEU A 96 -22.24 19.62 10.47
CA LEU A 96 -22.20 20.50 9.30
C LEU A 96 -23.55 20.51 8.58
N ARG A 97 -24.14 19.33 8.29
CA ARG A 97 -25.43 19.24 7.59
C ARG A 97 -26.56 19.86 8.41
N HIS A 98 -26.59 19.65 9.71
CA HIS A 98 -27.60 20.24 10.60
C HIS A 98 -27.51 21.77 10.62
N HIS A 99 -26.31 22.32 10.80
CA HIS A 99 -26.11 23.77 10.91
C HIS A 99 -26.44 24.51 9.60
N ILE A 100 -26.08 23.96 8.44
CA ILE A 100 -26.37 24.59 7.13
C ILE A 100 -27.85 24.50 6.71
N THR A 101 -28.65 23.62 7.32
CA THR A 101 -30.10 23.56 7.06
C THR A 101 -30.94 24.30 8.10
N HIS A 102 -30.58 24.25 9.39
CA HIS A 102 -31.42 24.79 10.47
C HIS A 102 -30.98 26.15 11.01
N THR A 103 -29.73 26.59 10.77
CA THR A 103 -29.23 27.88 11.28
C THR A 103 -29.14 28.92 10.17
N THR A 104 -29.66 30.12 10.44
CA THR A 104 -29.62 31.27 9.52
C THR A 104 -28.19 31.63 9.09
N THR A 105 -27.21 31.56 9.99
CA THR A 105 -25.77 31.74 9.71
C THR A 105 -25.26 30.74 8.66
N GLY A 106 -25.68 29.48 8.76
CA GLY A 106 -25.35 28.41 7.82
C GLY A 106 -25.93 28.67 6.43
N GLN A 107 -27.22 29.03 6.37
CA GLN A 107 -27.90 29.39 5.13
C GLN A 107 -27.31 30.66 4.48
N ALA A 108 -27.00 31.69 5.27
CA ALA A 108 -26.38 32.93 4.79
C ALA A 108 -25.00 32.67 4.18
N ALA A 109 -24.19 31.79 4.78
CA ALA A 109 -22.88 31.40 4.23
C ALA A 109 -23.01 30.62 2.90
N LEU A 110 -24.04 29.76 2.74
CA LEU A 110 -24.34 29.11 1.46
C LEU A 110 -24.73 30.12 0.37
N THR A 111 -25.60 31.07 0.69
CA THR A 111 -26.09 32.12 -0.23
C THR A 111 -24.96 33.05 -0.66
N ALA A 112 -24.19 33.59 0.30
CA ALA A 112 -23.07 34.50 0.06
C ALA A 112 -21.94 33.89 -0.79
N HIS A 113 -21.90 32.55 -0.93
CA HIS A 113 -20.96 31.84 -1.79
C HIS A 113 -21.64 31.02 -2.90
N SER A 114 -22.94 31.19 -3.09
CA SER A 114 -23.75 30.58 -4.17
C SER A 114 -23.44 29.10 -4.38
N ILE A 115 -23.64 28.28 -3.33
CA ILE A 115 -23.39 26.84 -3.35
C ILE A 115 -24.56 26.07 -2.70
N SER A 116 -24.99 24.99 -3.37
CA SER A 116 -26.05 24.11 -2.90
C SER A 116 -25.56 23.14 -1.81
N ILE A 117 -26.42 22.85 -0.82
CA ILE A 117 -26.17 21.95 0.32
C ILE A 117 -25.41 20.67 -0.09
N GLU A 118 -25.92 19.89 -1.05
CA GLU A 118 -25.29 18.61 -1.43
C GLU A 118 -23.90 18.77 -2.06
N ARG A 119 -23.63 19.90 -2.73
CA ARG A 119 -22.28 20.18 -3.28
C ARG A 119 -21.30 20.59 -2.19
N LEU A 120 -21.76 21.27 -1.13
CA LEU A 120 -20.94 21.49 0.06
C LEU A 120 -20.68 20.16 0.78
N MET A 121 -21.72 19.34 0.98
CA MET A 121 -21.61 18.05 1.65
C MET A 121 -20.66 17.10 0.91
N ALA A 122 -20.74 16.98 -0.41
CA ALA A 122 -19.80 16.17 -1.21
C ALA A 122 -18.34 16.62 -1.01
N VAL A 123 -18.08 17.93 -1.05
CA VAL A 123 -16.73 18.48 -0.82
C VAL A 123 -16.28 18.28 0.63
N ALA A 124 -17.17 18.40 1.61
CA ALA A 124 -16.89 18.16 3.02
C ALA A 124 -16.56 16.68 3.28
N THR A 125 -17.35 15.75 2.73
CA THR A 125 -17.10 14.30 2.80
C THR A 125 -15.77 13.91 2.16
N ALA A 126 -15.37 14.57 1.06
CA ALA A 126 -14.05 14.40 0.45
C ALA A 126 -12.91 14.96 1.32
N HIS A 127 -13.02 16.15 1.90
CA HIS A 127 -12.00 16.66 2.84
C HIS A 127 -11.82 15.72 4.05
N ALA A 128 -12.94 15.28 4.62
CA ALA A 128 -12.96 14.37 5.75
C ALA A 128 -12.42 12.95 5.44
N GLN A 129 -12.09 12.64 4.18
CA GLN A 129 -11.36 11.41 3.81
C GLN A 129 -9.85 11.52 4.02
N PHE A 130 -9.32 12.74 3.96
CA PHE A 130 -7.88 13.04 4.08
C PHE A 130 -7.54 13.67 5.43
N ALA A 131 -8.49 13.68 6.36
CA ALA A 131 -8.30 14.11 7.74
C ALA A 131 -7.85 12.92 8.59
N ASP A 132 -7.02 13.17 9.58
CA ASP A 132 -6.76 12.24 10.67
C ASP A 132 -8.09 11.85 11.34
N SER A 133 -8.35 10.54 11.46
CA SER A 133 -9.61 10.01 12.01
C SER A 133 -9.87 10.45 13.44
N THR A 134 -8.83 10.70 14.22
CA THR A 134 -8.89 11.07 15.65
C THR A 134 -8.94 12.58 15.84
N THR A 135 -8.08 13.35 15.16
CA THR A 135 -7.93 14.80 15.41
C THR A 135 -8.65 15.72 14.42
N GLY A 136 -8.96 15.24 13.21
CA GLY A 136 -9.51 16.05 12.12
C GLY A 136 -8.46 16.87 11.36
N ARG A 137 -7.17 16.74 11.72
CA ARG A 137 -6.05 17.54 11.20
C ARG A 137 -5.39 16.87 9.99
N GLY A 138 -4.32 17.48 9.47
CA GLY A 138 -3.49 16.87 8.41
C GLY A 138 -4.12 16.83 7.01
N VAL A 139 -5.21 17.56 6.76
CA VAL A 139 -5.86 17.58 5.43
C VAL A 139 -4.99 18.33 4.43
N THR A 140 -4.13 17.58 3.77
CA THR A 140 -3.10 18.04 2.81
C THR A 140 -3.46 17.74 1.35
N ALA A 141 -4.68 17.23 1.11
CA ALA A 141 -5.15 16.90 -0.23
C ALA A 141 -5.24 18.13 -1.16
N SER A 142 -4.74 17.97 -2.38
CA SER A 142 -4.78 19.03 -3.40
C SER A 142 -6.23 19.37 -3.77
N ARG A 143 -6.47 20.62 -4.19
CA ARG A 143 -7.80 21.05 -4.64
C ARG A 143 -8.33 20.23 -5.82
N GLN A 144 -7.44 19.72 -6.68
CA GLN A 144 -7.78 18.83 -7.79
C GLN A 144 -8.18 17.43 -7.30
N LEU A 145 -7.47 16.88 -6.31
CA LEU A 145 -7.80 15.59 -5.71
C LEU A 145 -9.16 15.64 -4.99
N ILE A 146 -9.41 16.70 -4.20
CA ILE A 146 -10.72 16.95 -3.58
C ILE A 146 -11.82 17.10 -4.64
N ALA A 147 -11.58 17.87 -5.71
CA ALA A 147 -12.53 18.07 -6.81
C ALA A 147 -12.91 16.73 -7.47
N HIS A 148 -11.92 15.87 -7.72
CA HIS A 148 -12.11 14.53 -8.28
C HIS A 148 -12.92 13.63 -7.34
N HIS A 149 -12.55 13.50 -6.07
CA HIS A 149 -13.27 12.66 -5.10
C HIS A 149 -14.69 13.14 -4.78
N ALA A 150 -14.96 14.45 -4.88
CA ALA A 150 -16.30 15.01 -4.68
C ALA A 150 -17.13 15.08 -5.98
N GLY A 151 -16.56 14.77 -7.15
CA GLY A 151 -17.26 14.87 -8.44
C GLY A 151 -17.64 16.31 -8.86
N VAL A 152 -16.90 17.32 -8.40
CA VAL A 152 -17.23 18.76 -8.65
C VAL A 152 -16.06 19.54 -9.24
N SER A 153 -16.34 20.73 -9.80
CA SER A 153 -15.28 21.59 -10.33
C SER A 153 -14.47 22.32 -9.23
N LEU A 154 -13.25 22.73 -9.56
CA LEU A 154 -12.38 23.53 -8.68
C LEU A 154 -13.05 24.82 -8.14
N SER A 155 -13.96 25.42 -8.92
CA SER A 155 -14.77 26.58 -8.50
C SER A 155 -15.71 26.24 -7.33
N VAL A 156 -16.29 25.04 -7.33
CA VAL A 156 -17.14 24.55 -6.22
C VAL A 156 -16.28 24.23 -5.00
N VAL A 157 -15.11 23.59 -5.16
CA VAL A 157 -14.18 23.34 -4.04
C VAL A 157 -13.72 24.65 -3.39
N ASN A 158 -13.36 25.67 -4.18
CA ASN A 158 -12.96 26.97 -3.67
C ASN A 158 -14.13 27.70 -2.95
N ARG A 159 -15.39 27.54 -3.41
CA ARG A 159 -16.58 28.07 -2.72
C ARG A 159 -16.85 27.34 -1.40
N ALA A 160 -16.89 26.01 -1.42
CA ALA A 160 -17.10 25.17 -0.24
C ALA A 160 -16.06 25.44 0.85
N ARG A 161 -14.78 25.60 0.47
CA ARG A 161 -13.70 26.00 1.39
C ARG A 161 -13.94 27.36 2.04
N ARG A 162 -14.53 28.34 1.33
CA ARG A 162 -14.91 29.61 1.97
C ARG A 162 -16.04 29.41 2.98
N VAL A 163 -17.09 28.64 2.65
CA VAL A 163 -18.18 28.33 3.60
C VAL A 163 -17.62 27.65 4.87
N LEU A 164 -16.74 26.65 4.72
CA LEU A 164 -16.14 25.96 5.87
C LEU A 164 -15.31 26.90 6.77
N LYS A 165 -14.67 27.94 6.21
CA LYS A 165 -14.01 29.00 7.00
C LYS A 165 -15.01 29.90 7.71
N THR A 166 -16.04 30.39 7.01
CA THR A 166 -17.09 31.26 7.57
C THR A 166 -17.79 30.60 8.75
N LEU A 167 -18.01 29.28 8.68
CA LEU A 167 -18.63 28.48 9.76
C LEU A 167 -17.62 27.96 10.80
N SER A 168 -16.33 28.32 10.71
CA SER A 168 -15.23 27.81 11.57
C SER A 168 -15.07 26.27 11.64
N MET A 169 -15.77 25.52 10.78
CA MET A 169 -15.74 24.06 10.68
C MET A 169 -14.51 23.53 9.92
N GLY A 170 -13.84 24.39 9.14
CA GLY A 170 -12.60 24.07 8.45
C GLY A 170 -11.63 25.26 8.44
N VAL A 171 -10.52 25.12 9.13
CA VAL A 171 -9.47 26.14 9.26
C VAL A 171 -8.35 25.81 8.27
N GLU A 172 -7.95 26.81 7.46
CA GLU A 172 -6.71 26.72 6.69
C GLU A 172 -5.55 27.17 7.57
N LEU A 173 -4.66 26.24 7.89
CA LEU A 173 -3.42 26.51 8.61
C LEU A 173 -2.46 27.19 7.63
N GLU A 174 -1.90 26.41 6.71
CA GLU A 174 -0.99 26.91 5.69
C GLU A 174 -1.65 26.99 4.32
N ARG A 175 -1.50 28.14 3.66
CA ARG A 175 -1.99 28.35 2.31
C ARG A 175 -1.02 27.73 1.30
N GLY A 176 -1.55 26.86 0.44
CA GLY A 176 -0.77 26.16 -0.58
C GLY A 176 0.02 27.12 -1.48
N ARG A 177 1.33 26.87 -1.60
CA ARG A 177 2.31 27.72 -2.28
C ARG A 177 3.38 26.90 -3.00
N THR A 178 4.16 27.55 -3.85
CA THR A 178 5.42 27.00 -4.37
C THR A 178 6.39 26.74 -3.22
N LEU A 179 7.16 25.67 -3.33
CA LEU A 179 8.21 25.36 -2.37
C LEU A 179 9.44 26.26 -2.60
N ARG A 180 10.07 26.68 -1.50
CA ARG A 180 11.40 27.31 -1.45
C ARG A 180 12.47 26.27 -1.74
N THR A 181 13.69 26.69 -2.07
CA THR A 181 14.80 25.76 -2.42
C THR A 181 15.06 24.68 -1.35
N HIS A 182 15.07 25.04 -0.06
CA HIS A 182 15.23 24.05 1.02
C HIS A 182 14.01 23.14 1.18
N GLU A 183 12.79 23.65 1.00
CA GLU A 183 11.55 22.84 1.04
C GLU A 183 11.48 21.87 -0.15
N TYR A 184 11.99 22.27 -1.32
CA TYR A 184 12.09 21.44 -2.51
C TYR A 184 13.10 20.30 -2.32
N LEU A 185 14.30 20.60 -1.83
CA LEU A 185 15.32 19.58 -1.51
C LEU A 185 14.84 18.64 -0.38
N ALA A 186 14.14 19.17 0.62
CA ALA A 186 13.51 18.37 1.67
C ALA A 186 12.44 17.43 1.11
N ALA A 187 11.61 17.90 0.16
CA ALA A 187 10.61 17.08 -0.53
C ALA A 187 11.23 15.97 -1.38
N GLU A 188 12.25 16.30 -2.17
CA GLU A 188 13.00 15.36 -3.01
C GLU A 188 13.67 14.27 -2.16
N LEU A 189 14.28 14.65 -1.02
CA LEU A 189 14.83 13.71 -0.04
C LEU A 189 13.76 12.87 0.69
N HIS A 190 12.59 13.44 0.97
CA HIS A 190 11.52 12.74 1.69
C HIS A 190 10.82 11.66 0.85
N HIS A 191 10.59 11.91 -0.44
CA HIS A 191 9.79 11.01 -1.29
C HIS A 191 10.39 10.71 -2.68
N GLY A 192 11.68 10.96 -2.89
CA GLY A 192 12.43 10.53 -4.08
C GLY A 192 11.90 11.09 -5.40
N GLY A 193 11.37 12.32 -5.40
CA GLY A 193 10.76 12.90 -6.60
C GLY A 193 10.47 14.39 -6.50
N GLN A 194 10.25 15.01 -7.66
CA GLN A 194 10.20 16.47 -7.79
C GLN A 194 8.81 17.02 -7.40
N GLN A 195 8.74 17.82 -6.34
CA GLN A 195 7.52 18.52 -5.91
C GLN A 195 7.77 20.04 -5.82
N HIS A 196 7.36 20.80 -6.84
CA HIS A 196 7.55 22.27 -6.85
C HIS A 196 6.45 23.07 -6.12
N GLN A 197 5.34 22.43 -5.74
CA GLN A 197 4.20 23.07 -5.07
C GLN A 197 3.65 22.14 -4.00
N ALA A 198 3.31 22.69 -2.83
CA ALA A 198 2.55 21.97 -1.82
C ALA A 198 1.11 22.49 -1.74
N ALA A 199 0.20 21.58 -1.40
CA ALA A 199 -1.19 21.93 -1.13
C ALA A 199 -1.33 22.74 0.16
N SER A 200 -2.48 23.37 0.32
CA SER A 200 -2.88 23.99 1.58
C SER A 200 -3.10 22.94 2.66
N VAL A 201 -2.63 23.19 3.88
CA VAL A 201 -2.88 22.34 5.05
C VAL A 201 -4.13 22.82 5.76
N TRP A 202 -5.09 21.92 5.97
CA TRP A 202 -6.37 22.21 6.62
C TRP A 202 -6.56 21.35 7.87
N ALA A 203 -7.21 21.93 8.88
CA ALA A 203 -7.76 21.22 10.03
C ALA A 203 -9.28 21.34 10.01
N LEU A 204 -9.97 20.22 10.16
CA LEU A 204 -11.41 20.16 10.37
C LEU A 204 -11.69 20.28 11.87
N SER A 205 -12.67 21.10 12.23
CA SER A 205 -12.98 21.51 13.59
C SER A 205 -14.47 21.31 13.87
N SER A 206 -14.81 20.99 15.12
CA SER A 206 -16.17 21.06 15.64
C SER A 206 -16.25 22.17 16.70
N PRO A 207 -16.57 23.43 16.32
CA PRO A 207 -16.77 24.51 17.29
C PRO A 207 -17.89 24.17 18.26
N LYS A 208 -17.69 24.43 19.57
CA LYS A 208 -18.64 24.08 20.63
C LYS A 208 -20.09 24.47 20.29
N HIS A 209 -20.32 25.72 19.91
CA HIS A 209 -21.65 26.21 19.54
C HIS A 209 -22.34 25.46 18.38
N ILE A 210 -21.61 24.76 17.50
CA ILE A 210 -22.19 23.88 16.47
C ILE A 210 -22.47 22.49 17.03
N VAL A 211 -21.61 21.97 17.92
CA VAL A 211 -21.84 20.71 18.65
C VAL A 211 -23.08 20.84 19.53
N ASP A 212 -23.13 21.88 20.37
CA ASP A 212 -24.17 22.12 21.37
C ASP A 212 -25.54 22.41 20.71
N ALA A 213 -25.55 23.10 19.56
CA ALA A 213 -26.76 23.34 18.79
C ALA A 213 -27.24 22.12 17.98
N THR A 214 -26.38 21.11 17.75
CA THR A 214 -26.77 19.91 16.99
C THR A 214 -27.40 18.89 17.95
N PRO A 215 -28.69 18.54 17.81
CA PRO A 215 -29.34 17.58 18.71
C PRO A 215 -28.61 16.23 18.66
N PRO A 216 -28.60 15.42 19.74
CA PRO A 216 -27.89 14.14 19.76
C PRO A 216 -28.39 13.20 18.64
N PRO A 217 -27.53 12.31 18.11
CA PRO A 217 -27.97 11.32 17.14
C PRO A 217 -29.03 10.41 17.77
N PRO A 218 -30.08 10.00 17.04
CA PRO A 218 -31.12 9.14 17.59
C PRO A 218 -30.49 7.84 18.09
N GLN A 219 -30.65 7.57 19.40
CA GLN A 219 -30.05 6.42 20.03
C GLN A 219 -30.59 5.14 19.38
N ARG A 220 -29.72 4.43 18.64
CA ARG A 220 -30.08 3.09 18.16
C ARG A 220 -30.28 2.20 19.40
N PRO A 221 -31.40 1.45 19.49
CA PRO A 221 -31.62 0.56 20.62
C PRO A 221 -30.42 -0.38 20.77
N PRO A 222 -29.94 -0.63 22.00
CA PRO A 222 -28.70 -1.36 22.22
C PRO A 222 -28.81 -2.73 21.55
N ARG A 223 -27.95 -2.97 20.55
CA ARG A 223 -27.92 -4.25 19.82
C ARG A 223 -27.74 -5.36 20.86
N PRO A 224 -28.65 -6.34 20.96
CA PRO A 224 -28.58 -7.34 22.01
C PRO A 224 -27.24 -8.06 21.95
N CYS A 225 -26.41 -7.83 22.97
CA CYS A 225 -25.04 -8.34 23.00
C CYS A 225 -25.09 -9.86 22.90
N ARG A 226 -24.54 -10.42 21.81
CA ARG A 226 -24.75 -11.83 21.48
C ARG A 226 -24.01 -12.72 22.48
N THR A 227 -24.71 -13.17 23.52
CA THR A 227 -24.29 -14.08 24.61
C THR A 227 -23.89 -15.50 24.17
N ARG A 228 -23.46 -15.68 22.91
CA ARG A 228 -22.88 -16.92 22.37
C ARG A 228 -21.56 -17.31 23.07
N ALA A 229 -20.85 -16.37 23.70
CA ALA A 229 -19.68 -16.67 24.54
C ALA A 229 -20.09 -17.46 25.81
N ALA A 230 -21.06 -16.95 26.57
CA ALA A 230 -21.58 -17.63 27.78
C ALA A 230 -22.14 -19.04 27.46
N ARG A 231 -22.89 -19.17 26.34
CA ARG A 231 -23.39 -20.48 25.85
C ARG A 231 -22.33 -21.45 25.30
N ARG A 232 -21.03 -21.12 25.36
CA ARG A 232 -19.94 -22.09 25.21
C ARG A 232 -19.39 -22.53 26.57
N LEU A 233 -19.02 -21.59 27.44
CA LEU A 233 -18.48 -21.90 28.78
C LEU A 233 -19.41 -22.81 29.61
N ALA A 234 -20.72 -22.55 29.59
CA ALA A 234 -21.70 -23.38 30.28
C ALA A 234 -21.73 -24.84 29.82
N ARG A 235 -21.40 -25.13 28.55
CA ARG A 235 -21.43 -26.49 27.96
C ARG A 235 -20.12 -27.28 28.11
N HIS A 236 -19.05 -26.67 28.62
CA HIS A 236 -17.82 -27.39 28.97
C HIS A 236 -17.76 -27.80 30.45
N ARG A 237 -18.67 -27.31 31.31
CA ARG A 237 -18.74 -27.69 32.73
C ARG A 237 -19.71 -28.84 33.05
N THR A 238 -20.51 -29.30 32.08
CA THR A 238 -21.58 -30.30 32.29
C THR A 238 -21.37 -31.59 31.46
N ARG A 239 -20.12 -32.03 31.30
CA ARG A 239 -19.80 -33.38 30.81
C ARG A 239 -19.33 -34.24 32.00
N PRO A 240 -20.15 -35.15 32.52
CA PRO A 240 -19.67 -36.19 33.44
C PRO A 240 -18.57 -37.01 32.75
N GLN A 241 -17.50 -37.31 33.46
CA GLN A 241 -16.59 -38.38 33.05
C GLN A 241 -17.17 -39.69 33.57
N GLN A 242 -17.53 -40.61 32.67
CA GLN A 242 -17.82 -41.98 33.05
C GLN A 242 -16.50 -42.71 33.32
N PRO A 243 -16.28 -43.28 34.52
CA PRO A 243 -15.15 -44.17 34.74
C PRO A 243 -15.41 -45.49 34.03
N THR A 244 -14.60 -45.81 33.02
CA THR A 244 -14.62 -47.13 32.38
C THR A 244 -13.91 -48.14 33.26
N THR A 245 -14.66 -49.11 33.77
CA THR A 245 -14.13 -50.25 34.52
C THR A 245 -13.35 -51.21 33.63
N ALA A 246 -12.17 -51.63 34.09
CA ALA A 246 -11.41 -52.77 33.59
C ALA A 246 -10.81 -53.51 34.79
N ALA A 247 -10.79 -54.84 34.76
CA ALA A 247 -10.56 -55.67 35.94
C ALA A 247 -9.11 -56.15 36.09
N SER A 248 -8.83 -56.69 37.28
CA SER A 248 -7.69 -57.51 37.75
C SER A 248 -7.02 -58.38 36.68
N THR A 249 -5.75 -58.81 36.80
CA THR A 249 -5.12 -59.59 37.90
C THR A 249 -3.61 -59.82 37.56
N PRO A 250 -2.74 -60.43 38.41
CA PRO A 250 -2.26 -60.08 39.77
C PRO A 250 -0.77 -59.61 39.83
N ARG A 251 -0.23 -59.47 41.06
CA ARG A 251 1.17 -59.17 41.48
C ARG A 251 2.06 -60.44 41.48
N PRO A 252 3.42 -60.38 41.61
CA PRO A 252 4.18 -59.94 42.81
C PRO A 252 5.33 -58.92 42.53
N GLN A 253 5.66 -57.99 43.44
CA GLN A 253 6.87 -57.93 44.34
C GLN A 253 8.23 -57.79 43.59
N ALA A 254 9.23 -56.99 44.02
CA ALA A 254 9.61 -56.59 45.38
C ALA A 254 10.41 -55.26 45.52
N THR A 255 10.44 -54.71 46.75
CA THR A 255 11.46 -53.88 47.48
C THR A 255 12.48 -52.92 46.81
N GLY A 256 12.78 -51.82 47.55
CA GLY A 256 13.90 -50.87 47.31
C GLY A 256 13.43 -49.57 46.64
N ALA A 257 13.38 -48.36 47.25
CA ALA A 257 14.22 -47.64 48.22
C ALA A 257 15.35 -46.79 47.60
N ASP A 258 15.15 -45.47 47.68
CA ASP A 258 16.10 -44.36 47.83
C ASP A 258 17.21 -44.02 46.80
N THR A 259 16.90 -42.98 46.01
CA THR A 259 17.73 -41.76 45.78
C THR A 259 18.95 -41.79 44.84
N LEU A 260 19.29 -40.56 44.37
CA LEU A 260 20.52 -40.11 43.69
C LEU A 260 20.75 -40.52 42.21
N SER A 261 20.60 -39.53 41.33
CA SER A 261 21.45 -39.31 40.15
C SER A 261 22.84 -38.77 40.59
N PRO A 262 23.92 -38.80 39.77
CA PRO A 262 23.88 -38.76 38.29
C PRO A 262 24.93 -39.62 37.54
N SER A 263 25.01 -39.39 36.22
CA SER A 263 26.15 -39.65 35.31
C SER A 263 26.27 -41.01 34.60
N THR A 264 25.94 -40.99 33.31
CA THR A 264 26.78 -41.45 32.19
C THR A 264 27.79 -42.58 32.42
N TYR A 265 27.43 -43.82 32.06
CA TYR A 265 28.28 -44.65 31.20
C TYR A 265 27.48 -45.68 30.39
N VAL A 266 28.15 -46.36 29.46
CA VAL A 266 27.56 -47.24 28.42
C VAL A 266 27.78 -48.73 28.77
N PRO A 267 26.76 -49.60 28.63
CA PRO A 267 26.95 -51.05 28.54
C PRO A 267 27.00 -51.51 27.07
N SER A 268 28.17 -51.96 26.61
CA SER A 268 28.37 -52.52 25.26
C SER A 268 29.27 -53.76 25.30
N HIS A 269 28.85 -54.84 24.64
CA HIS A 269 29.53 -56.15 24.54
C HIS A 269 29.64 -56.87 25.90
N THR A 270 29.89 -58.20 26.01
CA THR A 270 30.31 -59.29 25.11
C THR A 270 29.38 -60.51 25.34
N LEU A 271 29.27 -61.59 24.54
CA LEU A 271 29.69 -62.02 23.19
C LEU A 271 28.58 -63.03 22.72
N SER A 272 28.55 -63.77 21.59
CA SER A 272 29.50 -64.23 20.56
C SER A 272 28.91 -63.99 19.15
N LEU A 273 29.66 -63.62 18.10
CA LEU A 273 30.74 -64.29 17.34
C LEU A 273 30.26 -65.36 16.33
N ARG A 274 30.55 -65.10 15.03
CA ARG A 274 30.31 -65.91 13.81
C ARG A 274 28.83 -66.09 13.40
N SER A 275 28.47 -66.09 12.11
CA SER A 275 29.14 -65.51 10.92
C SER A 275 28.10 -65.22 9.82
N THR A 276 28.46 -64.35 8.88
CA THR A 276 27.67 -63.98 7.69
C THR A 276 27.28 -65.15 6.79
N HIS A 277 26.09 -65.13 6.18
CA HIS A 277 25.91 -65.14 4.71
C HIS A 277 24.43 -64.90 4.31
N GLN A 278 24.25 -64.24 3.15
CA GLN A 278 23.13 -64.27 2.18
C GLN A 278 21.73 -64.75 2.65
N ARG A 279 20.62 -64.06 2.37
CA ARG A 279 20.25 -63.46 1.06
C ARG A 279 19.50 -62.13 1.20
N ALA A 280 19.91 -61.13 0.42
CA ALA A 280 19.07 -59.96 0.14
C ALA A 280 18.09 -60.29 -1.00
N HIS A 281 16.78 -60.23 -0.75
CA HIS A 281 15.80 -60.25 -1.83
C HIS A 281 15.74 -58.87 -2.47
N ALA A 282 16.12 -58.78 -3.74
CA ALA A 282 16.13 -57.54 -4.51
C ALA A 282 14.70 -57.00 -4.67
N ARG A 283 14.37 -55.94 -3.90
CA ARG A 283 13.17 -55.13 -4.13
C ARG A 283 13.38 -54.36 -5.44
N PRO A 284 12.45 -54.37 -6.41
CA PRO A 284 12.63 -53.65 -7.66
C PRO A 284 12.88 -52.17 -7.38
N THR A 285 13.91 -51.61 -8.00
CA THR A 285 14.43 -50.27 -7.70
C THR A 285 13.43 -49.21 -8.17
N THR A 286 12.56 -48.77 -7.26
CA THR A 286 11.67 -47.63 -7.54
C THR A 286 12.52 -46.42 -7.92
N PRO A 287 12.33 -45.82 -9.11
CA PRO A 287 13.16 -44.69 -9.54
C PRO A 287 13.03 -43.55 -8.53
N THR A 288 14.17 -42.98 -8.15
CA THR A 288 14.23 -41.83 -7.23
C THR A 288 13.41 -40.67 -7.82
N PRO A 289 12.37 -40.17 -7.12
CA PRO A 289 11.55 -39.08 -7.65
C PRO A 289 12.42 -37.85 -7.92
N GLN A 290 12.44 -37.37 -9.17
CA GLN A 290 13.15 -36.15 -9.51
C GLN A 290 12.59 -34.97 -8.69
N PRO A 291 13.44 -34.05 -8.20
CA PRO A 291 13.00 -32.92 -7.39
C PRO A 291 12.04 -32.05 -8.20
N ARG A 292 10.83 -31.84 -7.68
CA ARG A 292 9.76 -31.13 -8.42
C ARG A 292 10.17 -29.70 -8.77
N PRO A 293 9.70 -29.13 -9.90
CA PRO A 293 10.07 -27.78 -10.30
C PRO A 293 9.83 -26.72 -9.22
N PHE A 294 10.81 -25.85 -8.97
CA PHE A 294 10.77 -24.87 -7.89
C PHE A 294 9.55 -23.91 -7.97
N HIS A 295 9.11 -23.55 -9.17
CA HIS A 295 7.92 -22.72 -9.37
C HIS A 295 6.63 -23.42 -8.89
N LEU A 296 6.51 -24.73 -9.09
CA LEU A 296 5.38 -25.54 -8.60
C LEU A 296 5.41 -25.65 -7.07
N GLN A 297 6.58 -25.93 -6.49
CA GLN A 297 6.75 -25.96 -5.03
C GLN A 297 6.39 -24.60 -4.39
N ARG A 298 6.88 -23.49 -4.97
CA ARG A 298 6.59 -22.12 -4.51
C ARG A 298 5.10 -21.77 -4.65
N ALA A 299 4.43 -22.21 -5.72
CA ALA A 299 3.00 -22.04 -5.89
C ALA A 299 2.19 -22.81 -4.82
N ALA A 300 2.54 -24.07 -4.56
CA ALA A 300 1.92 -24.88 -3.51
C ALA A 300 2.11 -24.27 -2.10
N ALA A 301 3.33 -23.85 -1.74
CA ALA A 301 3.61 -23.19 -0.46
C ALA A 301 2.82 -21.88 -0.29
N THR A 302 2.73 -21.07 -1.34
CA THR A 302 1.95 -19.82 -1.34
C THR A 302 0.44 -20.09 -1.16
N LEU A 303 -0.07 -21.14 -1.80
CA LEU A 303 -1.48 -21.54 -1.70
C LEU A 303 -1.82 -22.01 -0.27
N ILE A 304 -0.96 -22.83 0.35
CA ILE A 304 -1.10 -23.26 1.75
C ILE A 304 -1.14 -22.06 2.70
N ALA A 305 -0.23 -21.10 2.54
CA ALA A 305 -0.14 -19.91 3.38
C ALA A 305 -1.38 -18.99 3.28
N ARG A 306 -2.08 -19.00 2.14
CA ARG A 306 -3.32 -18.24 1.92
C ARG A 306 -4.60 -18.98 2.31
N SER A 307 -4.57 -20.32 2.31
CA SER A 307 -5.74 -21.16 2.56
C SER A 307 -5.44 -22.17 3.68
N PRO A 308 -5.56 -21.78 4.97
CA PRO A 308 -5.14 -22.60 6.12
C PRO A 308 -5.74 -24.01 6.19
N VAL A 309 -6.90 -24.22 5.55
CA VAL A 309 -7.53 -25.53 5.31
C VAL A 309 -6.56 -26.55 4.72
N LEU A 310 -5.66 -26.10 3.83
CA LEU A 310 -4.72 -26.95 3.12
C LEU A 310 -3.44 -27.24 3.91
N ALA A 311 -3.19 -26.54 5.02
CA ALA A 311 -1.99 -26.72 5.85
C ALA A 311 -1.93 -28.08 6.59
N GLN A 312 -3.07 -28.77 6.70
CA GLN A 312 -3.13 -30.16 7.18
C GLN A 312 -2.66 -31.18 6.13
N GLY A 313 -2.55 -30.79 4.85
CA GLY A 313 -2.07 -31.65 3.77
C GLY A 313 -0.58 -31.46 3.52
N HIS A 314 0.13 -32.57 3.25
CA HIS A 314 1.51 -32.48 2.79
C HIS A 314 1.61 -31.62 1.52
N ILE A 315 2.55 -30.68 1.49
CA ILE A 315 2.92 -29.92 0.28
C ILE A 315 3.25 -30.83 -0.90
N GLY A 316 3.74 -32.05 -0.59
CA GLY A 316 3.78 -33.22 -1.45
C GLY A 316 2.55 -33.32 -2.36
N ASN A 317 1.42 -33.71 -1.78
CA ASN A 317 0.18 -34.02 -2.49
C ASN A 317 -0.45 -32.77 -3.15
N ILE A 318 -0.18 -31.56 -2.62
CA ILE A 318 -0.72 -30.30 -3.15
C ILE A 318 -0.05 -29.94 -4.49
N CYS A 319 1.26 -30.15 -4.63
CA CYS A 319 1.93 -30.04 -5.92
C CYS A 319 1.32 -31.02 -6.94
N ASP A 320 1.06 -32.26 -6.54
CA ASP A 320 0.48 -33.28 -7.41
C ASP A 320 -0.94 -32.91 -7.85
N THR A 321 -1.76 -32.31 -6.98
CA THR A 321 -3.10 -31.82 -7.39
C THR A 321 -3.06 -30.63 -8.34
N ILE A 322 -2.09 -29.74 -8.22
CA ILE A 322 -1.92 -28.60 -9.14
C ILE A 322 -1.42 -29.09 -10.49
N GLN A 323 -0.46 -30.03 -10.51
CA GLN A 323 0.07 -30.65 -11.71
C GLN A 323 -0.99 -31.52 -12.42
N ALA A 324 -1.76 -32.33 -11.69
CA ALA A 324 -2.85 -33.14 -12.24
C ALA A 324 -4.04 -32.31 -12.75
N ALA A 325 -4.17 -31.05 -12.32
CA ALA A 325 -5.14 -30.09 -12.87
C ALA A 325 -4.63 -29.37 -14.13
N GLY A 326 -3.42 -29.69 -14.62
CA GLY A 326 -2.84 -29.08 -15.83
C GLY A 326 -2.43 -27.61 -15.69
N ILE A 327 -2.30 -27.11 -14.46
CA ILE A 327 -2.07 -25.67 -14.20
C ILE A 327 -0.58 -25.34 -14.39
N ASP A 328 -0.26 -24.62 -15.47
CA ASP A 328 1.07 -24.03 -15.67
C ASP A 328 1.38 -23.00 -14.57
N THR A 329 2.25 -23.40 -13.64
CA THR A 329 2.68 -22.57 -12.50
C THR A 329 3.79 -21.56 -12.82
N THR A 330 4.23 -21.47 -14.07
CA THR A 330 5.02 -20.33 -14.57
C THR A 330 4.11 -19.13 -14.87
N ARG A 331 2.91 -19.39 -15.42
CA ARG A 331 1.85 -18.40 -15.72
C ARG A 331 0.91 -18.12 -14.55
N TRP A 332 0.55 -19.15 -13.79
CA TRP A 332 -0.35 -19.09 -12.65
C TRP A 332 0.43 -19.18 -11.34
N THR A 333 0.69 -18.04 -10.70
CA THR A 333 1.34 -18.06 -9.38
C THR A 333 0.41 -18.63 -8.32
N GLY A 334 0.94 -19.12 -7.18
CA GLY A 334 0.10 -19.57 -6.07
C GLY A 334 -0.83 -18.48 -5.51
N HIS A 335 -0.48 -17.20 -5.68
CA HIS A 335 -1.37 -16.07 -5.38
C HIS A 335 -2.58 -16.02 -6.34
N ASP A 336 -2.35 -16.28 -7.62
CA ASP A 336 -3.38 -16.28 -8.67
C ASP A 336 -4.34 -17.47 -8.54
N ILE A 337 -3.81 -18.65 -8.21
CA ILE A 337 -4.59 -19.87 -7.92
C ILE A 337 -5.46 -19.63 -6.69
N ALA A 338 -4.88 -19.15 -5.58
CA ALA A 338 -5.64 -18.82 -4.38
C ALA A 338 -6.72 -17.75 -4.63
N GLN A 339 -6.37 -16.64 -5.29
CA GLN A 339 -7.33 -15.57 -5.61
C GLN A 339 -8.48 -16.06 -6.51
N THR A 340 -8.23 -17.01 -7.40
CA THR A 340 -9.25 -17.55 -8.31
C THR A 340 -10.17 -18.54 -7.59
N LEU A 341 -9.62 -19.36 -6.67
CA LEU A 341 -10.41 -20.21 -5.77
C LEU A 341 -11.25 -19.36 -4.79
N ASP A 342 -10.69 -18.28 -4.24
CA ASP A 342 -11.41 -17.31 -3.40
C ASP A 342 -12.58 -16.68 -4.17
N ARG A 343 -12.33 -16.25 -5.41
CA ARG A 343 -13.32 -15.64 -6.30
C ARG A 343 -14.45 -16.59 -6.66
N ASP A 344 -14.14 -17.79 -7.15
CA ASP A 344 -15.17 -18.81 -7.47
C ASP A 344 -15.98 -19.20 -6.23
N THR A 345 -15.35 -19.29 -5.05
CA THR A 345 -16.06 -19.52 -3.78
C THR A 345 -17.08 -18.40 -3.49
N HIS A 346 -16.72 -17.14 -3.76
CA HIS A 346 -17.60 -15.99 -3.59
C HIS A 346 -18.71 -15.91 -4.65
N GLU A 347 -18.38 -16.15 -5.93
CA GLU A 347 -19.31 -16.18 -7.06
C GLU A 347 -20.40 -17.26 -6.89
N ARG A 348 -20.07 -18.40 -6.25
CA ARG A 348 -21.03 -19.46 -5.87
C ARG A 348 -21.78 -19.19 -4.56
N GLY A 349 -21.53 -18.07 -3.88
CA GLY A 349 -22.15 -17.73 -2.59
C GLY A 349 -21.71 -18.62 -1.42
N TRP A 350 -20.59 -19.32 -1.56
CA TRP A 350 -20.08 -20.28 -0.57
C TRP A 350 -19.12 -19.62 0.44
N THR A 351 -18.78 -20.36 1.49
CA THR A 351 -17.72 -19.96 2.43
C THR A 351 -16.70 -21.09 2.54
N TRP A 352 -15.41 -20.73 2.61
CA TRP A 352 -14.34 -21.69 2.87
C TRP A 352 -14.60 -22.40 4.21
N PRO A 353 -14.69 -23.74 4.25
CA PRO A 353 -14.93 -24.45 5.50
C PRO A 353 -13.68 -24.37 6.40
N THR A 354 -13.88 -24.44 7.72
CA THR A 354 -12.77 -24.48 8.69
C THR A 354 -11.98 -25.78 8.56
N ALA A 355 -10.66 -25.75 8.82
CA ALA A 355 -9.79 -26.92 8.76
C ALA A 355 -10.31 -28.09 9.63
N ASP A 356 -10.89 -27.79 10.80
CA ASP A 356 -11.49 -28.78 11.73
C ASP A 356 -12.75 -29.49 11.19
N ARG A 357 -13.19 -29.18 9.96
CA ARG A 357 -14.46 -29.65 9.38
C ARG A 357 -14.32 -30.44 8.07
N ILE A 358 -13.10 -30.68 7.59
CA ILE A 358 -12.85 -31.38 6.33
C ILE A 358 -11.95 -32.60 6.57
N SER A 359 -12.46 -33.80 6.29
CA SER A 359 -11.70 -35.05 6.44
C SER A 359 -10.62 -35.26 5.36
N SER A 360 -10.68 -34.54 4.22
CA SER A 360 -9.65 -34.60 3.18
C SER A 360 -9.50 -33.27 2.41
N PRO A 361 -8.64 -32.35 2.89
CA PRO A 361 -8.39 -31.07 2.23
C PRO A 361 -7.85 -31.19 0.80
N VAL A 362 -7.06 -32.25 0.53
CA VAL A 362 -6.47 -32.51 -0.79
C VAL A 362 -7.54 -32.98 -1.80
N ALA A 363 -8.51 -33.79 -1.37
CA ALA A 363 -9.63 -34.21 -2.23
C ALA A 363 -10.53 -33.01 -2.57
N LEU A 364 -10.82 -32.16 -1.58
CA LEU A 364 -11.53 -30.90 -1.81
C LEU A 364 -10.76 -30.01 -2.80
N LEU A 365 -9.46 -29.78 -2.61
CA LEU A 365 -8.65 -28.99 -3.52
C LEU A 365 -8.71 -29.53 -4.96
N ARG A 366 -8.48 -30.84 -5.16
CA ARG A 366 -8.56 -31.48 -6.47
C ARG A 366 -9.91 -31.21 -7.13
N TRP A 367 -11.02 -31.40 -6.41
CA TRP A 367 -12.36 -31.12 -6.91
C TRP A 367 -12.57 -29.64 -7.23
N ARG A 368 -12.09 -28.69 -6.41
CA ARG A 368 -12.18 -27.25 -6.70
C ARG A 368 -11.40 -26.88 -7.98
N LEU A 369 -10.21 -27.44 -8.18
CA LEU A 369 -9.37 -27.15 -9.36
C LEU A 369 -10.01 -27.63 -10.67
N THR A 370 -10.73 -28.76 -10.69
CA THR A 370 -11.38 -29.26 -11.93
C THR A 370 -12.68 -28.52 -12.29
N HIS A 371 -13.19 -27.64 -11.44
CA HIS A 371 -14.44 -26.88 -11.66
C HIS A 371 -14.19 -25.41 -12.06
N ILE A 372 -12.93 -25.06 -12.37
CA ILE A 372 -12.48 -23.72 -12.76
C ILE A 372 -11.71 -23.85 -14.08
N ASP A 373 -11.93 -22.90 -15.00
CA ASP A 373 -11.14 -22.78 -16.22
C ASP A 373 -9.81 -22.04 -15.95
N TRP A 374 -8.70 -22.69 -16.28
CA TRP A 374 -7.32 -22.18 -16.13
C TRP A 374 -6.67 -21.80 -17.49
N THR A 375 -7.40 -21.95 -18.60
CA THR A 375 -6.91 -21.58 -19.94
C THR A 375 -6.83 -20.06 -20.12
N GLY A 376 -7.77 -19.32 -19.51
CA GLY A 376 -7.79 -17.85 -19.50
C GLY A 376 -6.55 -17.20 -18.84
N PRO A 377 -6.29 -15.91 -19.12
CA PRO A 377 -5.17 -15.18 -18.52
C PRO A 377 -5.26 -15.08 -16.99
N SER A 378 -4.13 -15.28 -16.31
CA SER A 378 -4.10 -15.24 -14.84
C SER A 378 -4.34 -13.82 -14.30
N PRO A 379 -4.86 -13.64 -13.06
CA PRO A 379 -5.00 -12.32 -12.44
C PRO A 379 -3.72 -11.47 -12.45
N SER A 380 -2.54 -12.08 -12.33
CA SER A 380 -1.24 -11.40 -12.52
C SER A 380 -1.02 -10.92 -13.95
N GLN A 381 -1.37 -11.71 -14.98
CA GLN A 381 -1.34 -11.26 -16.38
C GLN A 381 -2.32 -10.12 -16.63
N HIS A 382 -3.54 -10.18 -16.08
CA HIS A 382 -4.51 -9.07 -16.15
C HIS A 382 -3.97 -7.79 -15.49
N ARG A 383 -3.36 -7.88 -14.30
CA ARG A 383 -2.68 -6.76 -13.64
C ARG A 383 -1.57 -6.20 -14.53
N ALA A 384 -0.65 -7.02 -15.01
CA ALA A 384 0.46 -6.61 -15.87
C ALA A 384 0.00 -5.93 -17.16
N ALA A 385 -1.06 -6.43 -17.81
CA ALA A 385 -1.64 -5.84 -19.00
C ALA A 385 -2.31 -4.47 -18.71
N ALA A 386 -3.06 -4.35 -17.61
CA ALA A 386 -3.63 -3.08 -17.18
C ALA A 386 -2.53 -2.06 -16.81
N ASP A 387 -1.42 -2.50 -16.22
CA ASP A 387 -0.27 -1.68 -15.83
C ASP A 387 0.55 -1.24 -17.04
N ALA A 388 0.68 -2.10 -18.06
CA ALA A 388 1.24 -1.72 -19.36
C ALA A 388 0.36 -0.68 -20.07
N ARG A 389 -0.97 -0.84 -20.02
CA ARG A 389 -1.90 0.15 -20.60
C ARG A 389 -1.80 1.51 -19.90
N ARG A 390 -1.83 1.56 -18.56
CA ARG A 390 -1.66 2.81 -17.80
C ARG A 390 -0.32 3.49 -18.05
N ARG A 391 0.77 2.74 -18.25
CA ARG A 391 2.08 3.31 -18.64
C ARG A 391 2.03 3.95 -20.04
N ARG A 392 1.40 3.30 -21.03
CA ARG A 392 1.20 3.86 -22.38
C ARG A 392 0.34 5.13 -22.34
N GLU A 393 -0.77 5.12 -21.60
CA GLU A 393 -1.66 6.27 -21.38
C GLU A 393 -0.88 7.45 -20.78
N GLN A 394 -0.08 7.22 -19.72
CA GLN A 394 0.77 8.24 -19.10
C GLN A 394 1.86 8.77 -20.04
N GLN A 395 2.51 7.92 -20.84
CA GLN A 395 3.52 8.32 -21.80
C GLN A 395 2.92 9.19 -22.92
N ALA A 396 1.74 8.81 -23.45
CA ALA A 396 1.00 9.60 -24.41
C ALA A 396 0.59 10.97 -23.83
N GLN A 397 0.14 11.01 -22.57
CA GLN A 397 -0.20 12.28 -21.91
C GLN A 397 1.03 13.17 -21.67
N ARG A 398 2.17 12.62 -21.26
CA ARG A 398 3.43 13.36 -21.08
C ARG A 398 3.96 13.92 -22.40
N THR A 399 3.92 13.14 -23.48
CA THR A 399 4.31 13.60 -24.83
C THR A 399 3.35 14.64 -25.40
N ALA A 400 2.03 14.52 -25.16
CA ALA A 400 1.05 15.55 -25.53
C ALA A 400 1.25 16.87 -24.77
N ILE A 401 1.56 16.81 -23.46
CA ILE A 401 1.92 18.00 -22.66
C ILE A 401 3.22 18.62 -23.17
N HIS A 402 4.25 17.81 -23.46
CA HIS A 402 5.51 18.30 -24.03
C HIS A 402 5.29 19.00 -25.38
N ARG A 403 4.55 18.38 -26.30
CA ARG A 403 4.19 18.98 -27.60
C ARG A 403 3.39 20.28 -27.42
N ARG A 404 2.43 20.33 -26.50
CA ARG A 404 1.68 21.56 -26.16
C ARG A 404 2.57 22.66 -25.62
N ASN A 405 3.59 22.32 -24.83
CA ASN A 405 4.55 23.28 -24.28
C ASN A 405 5.54 23.76 -25.34
N ALA A 406 5.99 22.89 -26.26
CA ALA A 406 6.84 23.28 -27.39
C ALA A 406 6.10 24.19 -28.39
N MET A 407 4.80 23.94 -28.65
CA MET A 407 3.95 24.80 -29.49
C MET A 407 3.45 26.06 -28.77
N ARG A 408 3.85 26.32 -27.52
CA ARG A 408 3.42 27.50 -26.76
C ARG A 408 4.31 28.69 -27.15
N ALA A 409 3.80 29.54 -28.03
CA ALA A 409 4.48 30.76 -28.49
C ALA A 409 5.16 31.55 -27.35
N THR A 410 6.38 32.05 -27.61
CA THR A 410 7.23 32.82 -26.68
C THR A 410 6.58 34.16 -26.29
N PRO A 411 7.02 34.86 -25.23
CA PRO A 411 6.55 36.22 -24.94
C PRO A 411 6.72 37.16 -26.15
N GLU A 412 7.92 37.21 -26.74
CA GLU A 412 8.26 38.02 -27.92
C GLU A 412 7.33 37.74 -29.11
N GLN A 413 7.05 36.47 -29.42
CA GLN A 413 6.13 36.09 -30.50
C GLN A 413 4.70 36.59 -30.26
N ARG A 414 4.26 36.66 -28.99
CA ARG A 414 2.94 37.23 -28.64
C ARG A 414 2.94 38.74 -28.77
N GLU A 415 4.02 39.40 -28.37
CA GLU A 415 4.15 40.85 -28.46
C GLU A 415 4.24 41.32 -29.91
N ALA A 416 4.99 40.63 -30.76
CA ALA A 416 5.01 40.84 -32.20
C ALA A 416 3.61 40.66 -32.85
N ALA A 417 2.90 39.58 -32.50
CA ALA A 417 1.54 39.34 -32.98
C ALA A 417 0.55 40.43 -32.49
N LEU A 418 0.63 40.84 -31.22
CA LEU A 418 -0.17 41.93 -30.67
C LEU A 418 0.15 43.29 -31.33
N ALA A 419 1.42 43.53 -31.67
CA ALA A 419 1.83 44.73 -32.42
C ALA A 419 1.26 44.73 -33.84
N GLN A 420 1.28 43.58 -34.54
CA GLN A 420 0.63 43.44 -35.85
C GLN A 420 -0.89 43.68 -35.77
N ILE A 421 -1.59 43.09 -34.79
CA ILE A 421 -3.02 43.31 -34.56
C ILE A 421 -3.31 44.79 -34.29
N ARG A 422 -2.54 45.45 -33.41
CA ARG A 422 -2.66 46.90 -33.14
C ARG A 422 -2.44 47.75 -34.40
N ARG A 423 -1.48 47.38 -35.26
CA ARG A 423 -1.20 48.08 -36.53
C ARG A 423 -2.36 47.91 -37.52
N ALA A 424 -2.90 46.69 -37.67
CA ALA A 424 -4.05 46.41 -38.52
C ALA A 424 -5.30 47.20 -38.08
N LEU A 425 -5.61 47.20 -36.77
CA LEU A 425 -6.75 47.93 -36.21
C LEU A 425 -6.65 49.44 -36.42
N ARG A 426 -5.45 50.03 -36.25
CA ARG A 426 -5.20 51.45 -36.59
C ARG A 426 -5.43 51.72 -38.08
N HIS A 427 -4.95 50.84 -38.95
CA HIS A 427 -5.07 51.01 -40.40
C HIS A 427 -6.52 50.91 -40.89
N THR A 428 -7.35 50.06 -40.27
CA THR A 428 -8.81 50.02 -40.53
C THR A 428 -9.59 51.18 -39.90
N ALA A 429 -9.05 51.80 -38.84
CA ALA A 429 -9.65 53.00 -38.25
C ALA A 429 -9.45 54.23 -39.14
N HIS A 430 -8.22 54.48 -39.64
CA HIS A 430 -7.95 55.58 -40.57
C HIS A 430 -8.75 55.44 -41.87
N ARG A 431 -8.80 54.24 -42.45
CA ARG A 431 -9.58 53.94 -43.67
C ARG A 431 -11.12 54.01 -43.49
N ARG A 432 -11.61 54.39 -42.30
CA ARG A 432 -13.02 54.76 -42.03
C ARG A 432 -13.22 56.26 -41.81
N VAL A 433 -12.14 57.04 -41.70
CA VAL A 433 -12.17 58.51 -41.62
C VAL A 433 -12.10 59.10 -43.02
N ASP A 434 -11.27 58.53 -43.92
CA ASP A 434 -11.09 58.96 -45.31
C ASP A 434 -12.31 58.68 -46.24
N VAL A 435 -13.49 58.42 -45.69
CA VAL A 435 -14.73 58.05 -46.42
C VAL A 435 -15.93 58.78 -45.79
N ARG A 436 -15.80 60.09 -45.60
CA ARG A 436 -16.83 61.02 -45.11
C ARG A 436 -16.68 62.39 -45.74
#